data_AF-A0A3D4T2D2-F1
#
_entry.id   AF-A0A3D4T2D2-F1
#
_cell.length_a   1.000
_cell.length_b   1.000
_cell.length_c   1.000
_cell.angle_alpha   90.00
_cell.angle_beta   90.00
_cell.angle_gamma   90.00
#
_symmetry.space_group_name_H-M   'P 1'
#
loop_
_entity.id
_entity.type
_entity.pdbx_description
1 polymer ?
#
loop_
_entity_poly.entity_id
_entity_poly.type
_entity_poly.pdbx_seq_one_letter_code
_entity_poly.pdbx_strand_id
1 'polypeptide(L)'
;MADPHGFQKFRREEAHHRPVPLRLMDWKEVYETFPDGKVQTQATRCMDCGVPFCHDGCPLGNIIPEWNDLVRQGRWREAYDRLHATNNFPEFTGRLCPAPCEGACVLGISEDPVSIKSVELTIVEHAWAQGWVKPVKASFSTGQSVAVVGSGPAGLATAQQLTRAGHDVTVFERADRIGGLMRYGVPEYKMQKVWIDRRLAQMEAEGTTFRTGVSPSAADLAGFDAVVLALGSTIGRDLRVPGRELDGVHQAMEYLPWANKVQEGDLAEPGIDAAGKHVVIIGGGDTGTDCFGTALRQGAASIRQFDINPAPPAERADNNPWPTYPRIWRTATAHEEGEYRITGNESAD
;
A
#
# COMPACT_ATOMS: atom_id res chain seq x y z
N MET A 1 22.14 0.68 -22.44
CA MET A 1 22.50 -0.58 -21.77
C MET A 1 22.87 -0.20 -20.36
N ALA A 2 22.26 -0.83 -19.36
CA ALA A 2 22.55 -0.52 -17.95
C ALA A 2 24.03 -0.79 -17.61
N ASP A 3 24.51 -0.29 -16.47
CA ASP A 3 25.85 -0.63 -15.95
C ASP A 3 25.77 -2.04 -15.32
N PRO A 4 26.28 -3.10 -15.97
CA PRO A 4 26.17 -4.46 -15.46
C PRO A 4 27.01 -4.67 -14.18
N HIS A 5 27.84 -3.70 -13.79
CA HIS A 5 28.66 -3.76 -12.58
C HIS A 5 28.20 -2.76 -11.51
N GLY A 6 27.06 -2.09 -11.70
CA GLY A 6 26.58 -1.08 -10.75
C GLY A 6 26.37 -1.64 -9.34
N PHE A 7 25.86 -2.87 -9.22
CA PHE A 7 25.67 -3.54 -7.93
C PHE A 7 26.97 -3.82 -7.17
N GLN A 8 28.10 -3.97 -7.88
CA GLN A 8 29.41 -4.21 -7.28
C GLN A 8 30.01 -2.91 -6.69
N LYS A 9 29.60 -1.76 -7.21
CA LYS A 9 30.11 -0.44 -6.82
C LYS A 9 29.34 0.20 -5.67
N PHE A 10 28.03 -0.06 -5.59
CA PHE A 10 27.13 0.61 -4.65
C PHE A 10 26.42 -0.40 -3.78
N ARG A 11 26.43 -0.20 -2.46
CA ARG A 11 25.63 -0.98 -1.50
C ARG A 11 24.16 -0.54 -1.50
N ARG A 12 23.27 -1.44 -1.06
CA ARG A 12 21.85 -1.10 -0.95
C ARG A 12 21.72 -0.05 0.13
N GLU A 13 20.94 0.98 -0.17
CA GLU A 13 20.63 2.04 0.75
C GLU A 13 19.16 2.42 0.56
N GLU A 14 18.47 2.70 1.65
CA GLU A 14 17.07 3.12 1.64
C GLU A 14 16.89 4.37 2.49
N ALA A 15 15.71 4.98 2.36
CA ALA A 15 15.27 6.00 3.30
C ALA A 15 15.33 5.45 4.73
N HIS A 16 16.03 6.15 5.63
CA HIS A 16 16.00 5.80 7.04
C HIS A 16 14.58 6.00 7.60
N HIS A 17 14.23 5.21 8.62
CA HIS A 17 13.02 5.48 9.38
C HIS A 17 13.29 6.65 10.34
N ARG A 18 12.29 7.52 10.53
CA ARG A 18 12.31 8.55 11.56
C ARG A 18 12.57 7.90 12.94
N PRO A 19 13.25 8.57 13.87
CA PRO A 19 13.45 8.05 15.22
C PRO A 19 12.13 7.61 15.88
N VAL A 20 12.12 6.43 16.51
CA VAL A 20 10.92 5.85 17.16
C VAL A 20 10.19 6.85 18.08
N PRO A 21 10.86 7.60 18.97
CA PRO A 21 10.17 8.56 19.84
C PRO A 21 9.40 9.63 19.06
N LEU A 22 9.89 10.07 17.90
CA LEU A 22 9.20 11.03 17.04
C LEU A 22 8.02 10.38 16.30
N ARG A 23 8.20 9.14 15.82
CA ARG A 23 7.14 8.37 15.14
C ARG A 23 5.93 8.11 16.03
N LEU A 24 6.14 7.97 17.35
CA LEU A 24 5.08 7.75 18.33
C LEU A 24 4.35 9.03 18.75
N MET A 25 4.93 10.21 18.49
CA MET A 25 4.32 11.50 18.80
C MET A 25 3.38 12.01 17.70
N ASP A 26 3.37 11.38 16.52
CA ASP A 26 2.53 11.78 15.39
C ASP A 26 2.06 10.59 14.54
N TRP A 27 1.26 10.91 13.52
CA TRP A 27 0.71 9.94 12.58
C TRP A 27 1.27 10.13 11.17
N LYS A 28 2.45 10.73 11.02
CA LYS A 28 3.06 10.94 9.70
C LYS A 28 3.76 9.66 9.21
N GLU A 29 4.03 9.59 7.92
CA GLU A 29 4.78 8.48 7.32
C GLU A 29 6.14 8.24 8.01
N VAL A 30 6.54 6.98 8.11
CA VAL A 30 7.71 6.56 8.91
C VAL A 30 9.05 6.85 8.26
N TYR A 31 9.09 7.03 6.94
CA TYR A 31 10.34 7.21 6.19
C TYR A 31 10.79 8.67 6.16
N GLU A 32 12.09 8.89 6.26
CA GLU A 32 12.72 10.18 5.98
C GLU A 32 12.81 10.44 4.47
N THR A 33 13.04 11.69 4.08
CA THR A 33 13.25 12.03 2.67
C THR A 33 14.55 11.41 2.16
N PHE A 34 14.46 10.67 1.05
CA PHE A 34 15.62 10.09 0.39
C PHE A 34 15.93 10.86 -0.90
N PRO A 35 17.11 11.50 -1.02
CA PRO A 35 17.42 12.35 -2.16
C PRO A 35 17.40 11.61 -3.49
N ASP A 36 16.90 12.27 -4.55
CA ASP A 36 16.86 11.73 -5.92
C ASP A 36 18.21 11.15 -6.37
N GLY A 37 19.32 11.84 -6.08
CA GLY A 37 20.66 11.36 -6.44
C GLY A 37 20.99 9.98 -5.83
N LYS A 38 20.55 9.72 -4.60
CA LYS A 38 20.72 8.40 -3.98
C LYS A 38 19.82 7.35 -4.63
N VAL A 39 18.60 7.72 -5.02
CA VAL A 39 17.69 6.84 -5.76
C VAL A 39 18.28 6.46 -7.12
N GLN A 40 18.91 7.41 -7.83
CA GLN A 40 19.62 7.12 -9.08
C GLN A 40 20.78 6.14 -8.87
N THR A 41 21.53 6.30 -7.77
CA THR A 41 22.55 5.32 -7.36
C THR A 41 21.94 3.95 -7.12
N GLN A 42 20.81 3.85 -6.42
CA GLN A 42 20.15 2.57 -6.18
C GLN A 42 19.59 1.94 -7.47
N ALA A 43 19.02 2.73 -8.38
CA ALA A 43 18.59 2.26 -9.70
C ALA A 43 19.77 1.71 -10.54
N THR A 44 20.99 2.22 -10.31
CA THR A 44 22.24 1.72 -10.94
C THR A 44 22.59 0.29 -10.52
N ARG A 45 22.08 -0.20 -9.38
CA ARG A 45 22.28 -1.60 -8.98
C ARG A 45 21.53 -2.60 -9.87
N CYS A 46 20.59 -2.15 -10.70
CA CYS A 46 19.88 -3.03 -11.64
C CYS A 46 20.84 -3.65 -12.66
N MET A 47 20.85 -4.98 -12.74
CA MET A 47 21.72 -5.73 -13.65
C MET A 47 21.20 -5.80 -15.09
N ASP A 48 20.00 -5.26 -15.38
CA ASP A 48 19.35 -5.34 -16.70
C ASP A 48 19.30 -6.79 -17.22
N CYS A 49 18.73 -7.67 -16.37
CA CYS A 49 18.71 -9.11 -16.59
C CYS A 49 17.99 -9.44 -17.90
N GLY A 50 18.58 -10.32 -18.73
CA GLY A 50 17.94 -10.78 -19.97
C GLY A 50 16.58 -11.47 -19.74
N VAL A 51 16.40 -12.11 -18.59
CA VAL A 51 15.09 -12.58 -18.09
C VAL A 51 14.80 -11.84 -16.78
N PRO A 52 13.98 -10.77 -16.80
CA PRO A 52 13.72 -9.95 -15.63
C PRO A 52 12.63 -10.55 -14.74
N PHE A 53 12.99 -11.48 -13.85
CA PHE A 53 12.07 -12.11 -12.90
C PHE A 53 11.32 -11.12 -11.99
N CYS A 54 11.84 -9.90 -11.82
CA CYS A 54 11.14 -8.85 -11.11
C CYS A 54 9.83 -8.42 -11.82
N HIS A 55 9.73 -8.56 -13.15
CA HIS A 55 8.48 -8.34 -13.90
C HIS A 55 7.41 -9.32 -13.45
N ASP A 56 7.73 -10.62 -13.45
CA ASP A 56 6.80 -11.69 -13.08
C ASP A 56 6.48 -11.66 -11.58
N GLY A 57 7.45 -11.25 -10.77
CA GLY A 57 7.26 -11.03 -9.33
C GLY A 57 6.34 -9.85 -9.03
N CYS A 58 6.14 -8.92 -9.97
CA CYS A 58 5.20 -7.82 -9.83
C CYS A 58 3.82 -8.24 -10.37
N PRO A 59 2.75 -8.23 -9.55
CA PRO A 59 1.41 -8.57 -10.02
C PRO A 59 0.87 -7.67 -11.15
N LEU A 60 1.45 -6.48 -11.32
CA LEU A 60 1.10 -5.54 -12.39
C LEU A 60 1.87 -5.81 -13.69
N GLY A 61 2.86 -6.72 -13.67
CA GLY A 61 3.78 -6.90 -14.79
C GLY A 61 4.63 -5.65 -15.07
N ASN A 62 4.96 -4.88 -14.03
CA ASN A 62 5.72 -3.62 -14.18
C ASN A 62 7.05 -3.87 -14.91
N ILE A 63 7.39 -2.94 -15.80
CA ILE A 63 8.56 -3.03 -16.68
C ILE A 63 9.82 -2.45 -15.98
N ILE A 64 10.22 -3.10 -14.88
CA ILE A 64 11.12 -2.57 -13.86
C ILE A 64 12.51 -2.14 -14.36
N PRO A 65 13.27 -2.95 -15.12
CA PRO A 65 14.58 -2.58 -15.64
C PRO A 65 14.52 -1.34 -16.54
N GLU A 66 13.45 -1.15 -17.32
CA GLU A 66 13.34 0.01 -18.22
C GLU A 66 13.32 1.32 -17.43
N TRP A 67 12.40 1.45 -16.46
CA TRP A 67 12.35 2.68 -15.67
C TRP A 67 13.54 2.82 -14.71
N ASN A 68 14.17 1.73 -14.26
CA ASN A 68 15.42 1.81 -13.50
C ASN A 68 16.57 2.39 -14.36
N ASP A 69 16.73 1.93 -15.60
CA ASP A 69 17.77 2.45 -16.49
C ASP A 69 17.53 3.93 -16.83
N LEU A 70 16.26 4.33 -17.02
CA LEU A 70 15.87 5.72 -17.24
C LEU A 70 16.17 6.60 -16.01
N VAL A 71 15.83 6.15 -14.80
CA VAL A 71 16.13 6.86 -13.55
C VAL A 71 17.64 7.05 -13.37
N ARG A 72 18.43 6.00 -13.58
CA ARG A 72 19.90 6.07 -13.51
C ARG A 72 20.48 7.13 -14.44
N GLN A 73 19.88 7.31 -15.63
CA GLN A 73 20.31 8.32 -16.61
C GLN A 73 19.75 9.73 -16.31
N GLY A 74 18.93 9.90 -15.27
CA GLY A 74 18.24 11.15 -14.96
C GLY A 74 17.08 11.46 -15.90
N ARG A 75 16.61 10.47 -16.67
CA ARG A 75 15.49 10.59 -17.62
C ARG A 75 14.15 10.36 -16.91
N TRP A 76 13.91 11.15 -15.86
CA TRP A 76 12.79 11.00 -14.94
C TRP A 76 11.42 11.06 -15.61
N ARG A 77 11.25 11.93 -16.61
CA ARG A 77 9.96 12.05 -17.33
C ARG A 77 9.60 10.77 -18.07
N GLU A 78 10.58 10.18 -18.74
CA GLU A 78 10.39 8.93 -19.49
C GLU A 78 10.21 7.75 -18.54
N ALA A 79 10.93 7.74 -17.40
CA ALA A 79 10.72 6.75 -16.35
C ALA A 79 9.28 6.79 -15.82
N TYR A 80 8.74 8.00 -15.61
CA TYR A 80 7.34 8.23 -15.24
C TYR A 80 6.37 7.69 -16.29
N ASP A 81 6.58 8.01 -17.58
CA ASP A 81 5.72 7.53 -18.66
C ASP A 81 5.72 5.99 -18.74
N ARG A 82 6.88 5.35 -18.52
CA ARG A 82 7.03 3.88 -18.47
C ARG A 82 6.37 3.26 -17.25
N LEU A 83 6.51 3.87 -16.07
CA LEU A 83 5.87 3.39 -14.85
C LEU A 83 4.34 3.39 -14.99
N HIS A 84 3.77 4.47 -15.54
CA HIS A 84 2.33 4.58 -15.75
C HIS A 84 1.77 3.75 -16.91
N ALA A 85 2.62 3.15 -17.75
CA ALA A 85 2.17 2.21 -18.76
C ALA A 85 1.57 0.92 -18.15
N THR A 86 1.91 0.61 -16.90
CA THR A 86 1.50 -0.62 -16.19
C THR A 86 0.82 -0.36 -14.85
N ASN A 87 1.10 0.76 -14.19
CA ASN A 87 0.53 1.08 -12.88
C ASN A 87 -0.30 2.37 -12.89
N ASN A 88 -1.57 2.28 -12.48
CA ASN A 88 -2.43 3.45 -12.28
C ASN A 88 -1.98 4.30 -11.08
N PHE A 89 -1.52 3.65 -10.00
CA PHE A 89 -1.31 4.29 -8.69
C PHE A 89 0.05 3.96 -8.04
N PRO A 90 1.17 4.30 -8.70
CA PRO A 90 2.52 4.08 -8.15
C PRO A 90 2.75 4.76 -6.80
N GLU A 91 2.01 5.82 -6.45
CA GLU A 91 2.10 6.46 -5.14
C GLU A 91 1.52 5.60 -4.01
N PHE A 92 0.58 4.71 -4.29
CA PHE A 92 -0.02 3.80 -3.31
C PHE A 92 0.81 2.53 -3.19
N THR A 93 1.18 1.92 -4.32
CA THR A 93 2.04 0.73 -4.34
C THR A 93 3.43 1.04 -3.80
N GLY A 94 4.02 2.18 -4.18
CA GLY A 94 5.32 2.63 -3.66
C GLY A 94 5.34 2.83 -2.14
N ARG A 95 4.19 3.03 -1.50
CA ARG A 95 4.07 3.14 -0.02
C ARG A 95 3.70 1.82 0.65
N LEU A 96 2.71 1.11 0.10
CA LEU A 96 2.06 -0.01 0.79
C LEU A 96 2.50 -1.40 0.30
N CYS A 97 3.05 -1.51 -0.91
CA CYS A 97 3.42 -2.80 -1.49
C CYS A 97 4.47 -3.50 -0.61
N PRO A 98 4.37 -4.82 -0.40
CA PRO A 98 5.40 -5.62 0.26
C PRO A 98 6.60 -5.95 -0.64
N ALA A 99 6.70 -5.28 -1.80
CA ALA A 99 7.76 -5.39 -2.81
C ALA A 99 8.08 -6.84 -3.24
N PRO A 100 7.10 -7.62 -3.73
CA PRO A 100 7.34 -8.99 -4.19
C PRO A 100 8.36 -9.06 -5.34
N CYS A 101 8.40 -8.02 -6.17
CA CYS A 101 9.40 -7.82 -7.23
C CYS A 101 10.85 -7.80 -6.71
N GLU A 102 11.09 -7.28 -5.50
CA GLU A 102 12.42 -7.31 -4.87
C GLU A 102 12.76 -8.71 -4.38
N GLY A 103 11.78 -9.46 -3.88
CA GLY A 103 11.95 -10.87 -3.53
C GLY A 103 12.28 -11.77 -4.73
N ALA A 104 11.82 -11.38 -5.91
CA ALA A 104 12.09 -12.06 -7.19
C ALA A 104 13.32 -11.49 -7.94
N CYS A 105 13.96 -10.44 -7.43
CA CYS A 105 15.13 -9.84 -8.08
C CYS A 105 16.28 -10.86 -8.13
N VAL A 106 16.93 -11.01 -9.30
CA VAL A 106 18.07 -11.93 -9.48
C VAL A 106 19.23 -11.57 -8.56
N LEU A 107 19.47 -10.27 -8.32
CA LEU A 107 20.51 -9.82 -7.40
C LEU A 107 20.26 -10.35 -5.97
N GLY A 108 18.99 -10.47 -5.59
CA GLY A 108 18.50 -11.04 -4.32
C GLY A 108 18.90 -12.49 -4.04
N ILE A 109 19.50 -13.19 -5.01
CA ILE A 109 20.03 -14.55 -4.82
C ILE A 109 21.35 -14.51 -4.03
N SER A 110 22.18 -13.49 -4.24
CA SER A 110 23.55 -13.43 -3.69
C SER A 110 23.88 -12.15 -2.93
N GLU A 111 23.13 -11.07 -3.15
CA GLU A 111 23.27 -9.78 -2.48
C GLU A 111 21.89 -9.16 -2.21
N ASP A 112 21.84 -7.99 -1.58
CA ASP A 112 20.58 -7.28 -1.39
C ASP A 112 19.92 -6.94 -2.74
N PRO A 113 18.60 -7.08 -2.89
CA PRO A 113 17.93 -6.77 -4.15
C PRO A 113 17.98 -5.26 -4.46
N VAL A 114 17.63 -4.88 -5.68
CA VAL A 114 17.41 -3.46 -6.02
C VAL A 114 16.25 -2.92 -5.19
N SER A 115 16.32 -1.68 -4.69
CA SER A 115 15.24 -1.01 -3.95
C SER A 115 14.13 -0.51 -4.89
N ILE A 116 13.50 -1.45 -5.59
CA ILE A 116 12.50 -1.24 -6.66
C ILE A 116 11.34 -0.39 -6.14
N LYS A 117 10.81 -0.68 -4.95
CA LYS A 117 9.69 0.05 -4.36
C LYS A 117 10.02 1.52 -4.12
N SER A 118 11.22 1.79 -3.60
CA SER A 118 11.70 3.17 -3.36
C SER A 118 11.87 3.94 -4.67
N VAL A 119 12.41 3.30 -5.71
CA VAL A 119 12.55 3.92 -7.03
C VAL A 119 11.17 4.22 -7.64
N GLU A 120 10.21 3.28 -7.57
CA GLU A 120 8.82 3.49 -8.01
C GLU A 120 8.19 4.72 -7.33
N LEU A 121 8.30 4.80 -6.00
CA LEU A 121 7.76 5.92 -5.24
C LEU A 121 8.42 7.25 -5.63
N THR A 122 9.75 7.29 -5.78
CA THR A 122 10.45 8.51 -6.16
C THR A 122 10.08 8.96 -7.57
N ILE A 123 9.93 8.06 -8.53
CA ILE A 123 9.52 8.43 -9.91
C ILE A 123 8.20 9.22 -9.89
N VAL A 124 7.18 8.71 -9.18
CA VAL A 124 5.87 9.36 -9.17
C VAL A 124 5.88 10.66 -8.35
N GLU A 125 6.56 10.72 -7.21
CA GLU A 125 6.64 11.96 -6.42
C GLU A 125 7.45 13.04 -7.17
N HIS A 126 8.52 12.67 -7.85
CA HIS A 126 9.27 13.58 -8.73
C HIS A 126 8.38 14.11 -9.85
N ALA A 127 7.56 13.25 -10.47
CA ALA A 127 6.63 13.66 -11.53
C ALA A 127 5.53 14.62 -11.01
N TRP A 128 5.01 14.41 -9.81
CA TRP A 128 4.08 15.34 -9.17
C TRP A 128 4.74 16.69 -8.88
N ALA A 129 5.95 16.69 -8.30
CA ALA A 129 6.70 17.91 -8.01
C ALA A 129 7.01 18.75 -9.25
N GLN A 130 7.25 18.09 -10.39
CA GLN A 130 7.51 18.74 -11.67
C GLN A 130 6.23 19.09 -12.47
N GLY A 131 5.04 18.78 -11.94
CA GLY A 131 3.76 19.06 -12.61
C GLY A 131 3.53 18.24 -13.88
N TRP A 132 4.15 17.07 -13.99
CA TRP A 132 4.00 16.17 -15.14
C TRP A 132 2.72 15.34 -15.06
N VAL A 133 2.26 15.04 -13.84
CA VAL A 133 1.00 14.35 -13.62
C VAL A 133 -0.14 15.31 -13.92
N LYS A 134 -0.80 15.10 -15.08
CA LYS A 134 -1.90 15.93 -15.56
C LYS A 134 -3.13 15.05 -15.81
N PRO A 135 -4.36 15.61 -15.69
CA PRO A 135 -5.56 14.91 -16.11
C PRO A 135 -5.46 14.46 -17.58
N VAL A 136 -5.65 13.17 -17.82
CA VAL A 136 -5.76 12.60 -19.17
C VAL A 136 -7.24 12.55 -19.57
N LYS A 137 -7.67 13.52 -20.39
CA LYS A 137 -9.04 13.56 -20.92
C LYS A 137 -9.14 12.71 -22.19
N ALA A 138 -10.21 11.93 -22.29
CA ALA A 138 -10.51 11.20 -23.52
C ALA A 138 -10.73 12.17 -24.68
N SER A 139 -10.23 11.81 -25.87
CA SER A 139 -10.38 12.62 -27.09
C SER A 139 -11.75 12.46 -27.76
N PHE A 140 -12.52 11.45 -27.36
CA PHE A 140 -13.87 11.18 -27.83
C PHE A 140 -14.71 10.60 -26.69
N SER A 141 -16.03 10.69 -26.82
CA SER A 141 -16.97 9.95 -25.99
C SER A 141 -17.42 8.69 -26.71
N THR A 142 -17.48 7.58 -25.97
CA THR A 142 -18.06 6.31 -26.45
C THR A 142 -19.58 6.31 -26.43
N GLY A 143 -20.20 7.26 -25.72
CA GLY A 143 -21.64 7.28 -25.44
C GLY A 143 -22.11 6.19 -24.47
N GLN A 144 -21.20 5.37 -23.92
CA GLN A 144 -21.53 4.30 -22.97
C GLN A 144 -21.30 4.75 -21.52
N SER A 145 -22.22 4.34 -20.66
CA SER A 145 -22.24 4.61 -19.23
C SER A 145 -21.83 3.37 -18.43
N VAL A 146 -20.94 3.53 -17.45
CA VAL A 146 -20.47 2.44 -16.59
C VAL A 146 -20.58 2.80 -15.12
N ALA A 147 -21.25 1.93 -14.35
CA ALA A 147 -21.27 2.03 -12.89
C ALA A 147 -20.16 1.15 -12.29
N VAL A 148 -19.36 1.73 -11.41
CA VAL A 148 -18.36 1.01 -10.61
C VAL A 148 -18.80 1.05 -9.14
N VAL A 149 -19.13 -0.10 -8.56
CA VAL A 149 -19.61 -0.18 -7.17
C VAL A 149 -18.45 -0.58 -6.26
N GLY A 150 -18.07 0.32 -5.37
CA GLY A 150 -16.92 0.18 -4.46
C GLY A 150 -15.71 0.98 -4.96
N SER A 151 -15.14 1.77 -4.05
CA SER A 151 -14.10 2.74 -4.39
C SER A 151 -12.70 2.39 -3.86
N GLY A 152 -12.45 1.10 -3.62
CA GLY A 152 -11.11 0.60 -3.34
C GLY A 152 -10.18 0.66 -4.56
N PRO A 153 -8.93 0.17 -4.44
CA PRO A 153 -7.93 0.23 -5.51
C PRO A 153 -8.44 -0.33 -6.86
N ALA A 154 -9.17 -1.45 -6.81
CA ALA A 154 -9.73 -2.08 -8.00
C ALA A 154 -10.75 -1.16 -8.69
N GLY A 155 -11.71 -0.61 -7.94
CA GLY A 155 -12.73 0.29 -8.47
C GLY A 155 -12.13 1.57 -9.05
N LEU A 156 -11.16 2.17 -8.35
CA LEU A 156 -10.46 3.36 -8.83
C LEU A 156 -9.66 3.09 -10.12
N ALA A 157 -8.94 1.97 -10.19
CA ALA A 157 -8.16 1.62 -11.38
C ALA A 157 -9.09 1.39 -12.58
N THR A 158 -10.17 0.62 -12.38
CA THR A 158 -11.19 0.41 -13.41
C THR A 158 -11.81 1.73 -13.86
N ALA A 159 -12.20 2.60 -12.92
CA ALA A 159 -12.82 3.87 -13.25
C ALA A 159 -11.89 4.79 -14.05
N GLN A 160 -10.62 4.87 -13.65
CA GLN A 160 -9.64 5.70 -14.36
C GLN A 160 -9.41 5.20 -15.79
N GLN A 161 -9.21 3.90 -15.98
CA GLN A 161 -8.98 3.32 -17.30
C GLN A 161 -10.19 3.54 -18.22
N LEU A 162 -11.41 3.30 -17.73
CA LEU A 162 -12.63 3.48 -18.51
C LEU A 162 -12.93 4.96 -18.82
N THR A 163 -12.68 5.86 -17.86
CA THR A 163 -12.84 7.31 -18.08
C THR A 163 -11.90 7.78 -19.20
N ARG A 164 -10.63 7.36 -19.15
CA ARG A 164 -9.63 7.69 -20.18
C ARG A 164 -9.93 7.07 -21.55
N ALA A 165 -10.66 5.96 -21.58
CA ALA A 165 -11.15 5.34 -22.81
C ALA A 165 -12.39 6.05 -23.40
N GLY A 166 -12.97 7.03 -22.70
CA GLY A 166 -14.11 7.83 -23.17
C GLY A 166 -15.48 7.34 -22.73
N HIS A 167 -15.56 6.48 -21.71
CA HIS A 167 -16.83 6.09 -21.08
C HIS A 167 -17.26 7.14 -20.04
N ASP A 168 -18.57 7.28 -19.84
CA ASP A 168 -19.14 8.03 -18.72
C ASP A 168 -19.16 7.13 -17.47
N VAL A 169 -18.26 7.39 -16.52
CA VAL A 169 -18.04 6.50 -15.38
C VAL A 169 -18.54 7.14 -14.10
N THR A 170 -19.42 6.43 -13.39
CA THR A 170 -19.83 6.78 -12.03
C THR A 170 -19.36 5.72 -11.04
N VAL A 171 -18.57 6.14 -10.05
CA VAL A 171 -18.14 5.31 -8.92
C VAL A 171 -19.08 5.52 -7.75
N PHE A 172 -19.70 4.45 -7.27
CA PHE A 172 -20.56 4.46 -6.08
C PHE A 172 -19.80 3.91 -4.88
N GLU A 173 -19.82 4.65 -3.78
CA GLU A 173 -19.21 4.29 -2.51
C GLU A 173 -20.23 4.42 -1.38
N ARG A 174 -20.31 3.39 -0.53
CA ARG A 174 -21.23 3.38 0.60
C ARG A 174 -20.74 4.25 1.76
N ALA A 175 -19.43 4.37 1.92
CA ALA A 175 -18.81 5.22 2.93
C ALA A 175 -18.94 6.70 2.54
N ASP A 176 -18.68 7.58 3.50
CA ASP A 176 -18.72 9.03 3.32
C ASP A 176 -17.59 9.56 2.41
N ARG A 177 -16.51 8.80 2.23
CA ARG A 177 -15.36 9.16 1.37
C ARG A 177 -14.86 7.98 0.53
N ILE A 178 -14.19 8.34 -0.56
CA ILE A 178 -13.61 7.44 -1.55
C ILE A 178 -12.27 6.86 -1.09
N GLY A 179 -11.99 5.60 -1.41
CA GLY A 179 -10.68 4.96 -1.21
C GLY A 179 -10.73 3.60 -0.48
N GLY A 180 -11.91 3.17 -0.04
CA GLY A 180 -12.10 1.89 0.64
C GLY A 180 -11.15 1.69 1.84
N LEU A 181 -10.54 0.50 1.94
CA LEU A 181 -9.60 0.19 3.03
C LEU A 181 -8.31 1.03 3.00
N MET A 182 -7.91 1.60 1.87
CA MET A 182 -6.76 2.52 1.86
C MET A 182 -7.04 3.78 2.69
N ARG A 183 -8.32 4.22 2.70
CA ARG A 183 -8.76 5.37 3.47
C ARG A 183 -9.11 5.02 4.91
N TYR A 184 -9.84 3.94 5.15
CA TYR A 184 -10.36 3.63 6.49
C TYR A 184 -9.62 2.54 7.25
N GLY A 185 -8.91 1.63 6.57
CA GLY A 185 -8.19 0.51 7.20
C GLY A 185 -6.73 0.81 7.44
N VAL A 186 -6.01 1.18 6.38
CA VAL A 186 -4.57 1.52 6.47
C VAL A 186 -4.41 2.75 7.37
N PRO A 187 -3.57 2.72 8.42
CA PRO A 187 -3.36 3.87 9.28
C PRO A 187 -2.64 5.04 8.58
N GLU A 188 -2.90 6.26 9.05
CA GLU A 188 -2.27 7.49 8.56
C GLU A 188 -0.73 7.45 8.60
N TYR A 189 -0.14 6.81 9.64
CA TYR A 189 1.32 6.68 9.78
C TYR A 189 1.97 5.75 8.74
N LYS A 190 1.18 4.91 8.06
CA LYS A 190 1.65 3.98 7.03
C LYS A 190 1.51 4.58 5.63
N MET A 191 0.39 5.25 5.39
CA MET A 191 0.15 6.05 4.19
C MET A 191 -0.86 7.14 4.49
N GLN A 192 -0.43 8.39 4.30
CA GLN A 192 -1.28 9.55 4.55
C GLN A 192 -2.40 9.68 3.53
N LYS A 193 -3.60 10.13 3.93
CA LYS A 193 -4.75 10.12 2.99
C LYS A 193 -4.70 11.24 1.96
N VAL A 194 -3.85 12.25 2.18
CA VAL A 194 -3.55 13.29 1.19
C VAL A 194 -3.15 12.72 -0.18
N TRP A 195 -2.51 11.55 -0.23
CA TRP A 195 -2.13 10.91 -1.49
C TRP A 195 -3.33 10.37 -2.26
N ILE A 196 -4.35 9.89 -1.53
CA ILE A 196 -5.62 9.46 -2.12
C ILE A 196 -6.29 10.69 -2.72
N ASP A 197 -6.44 11.76 -1.95
CA ASP A 197 -7.15 12.97 -2.38
C ASP A 197 -6.48 13.63 -3.59
N ARG A 198 -5.14 13.68 -3.62
CA ARG A 198 -4.36 14.18 -4.75
C ARG A 198 -4.68 13.41 -6.04
N ARG A 199 -4.81 12.08 -5.96
CA ARG A 199 -5.15 11.24 -7.11
C ARG A 199 -6.61 11.36 -7.51
N LEU A 200 -7.52 11.46 -6.53
CA LEU A 200 -8.95 11.64 -6.80
C LEU A 200 -9.22 12.96 -7.52
N ALA A 201 -8.58 14.05 -7.11
CA ALA A 201 -8.69 15.34 -7.79
C ALA A 201 -8.28 15.24 -9.28
N GLN A 202 -7.26 14.44 -9.61
CA GLN A 202 -6.92 14.16 -11.01
C GLN A 202 -8.03 13.38 -11.71
N MET A 203 -8.54 12.31 -11.11
CA MET A 203 -9.59 11.47 -11.72
C MET A 203 -10.90 12.25 -11.94
N GLU A 204 -11.29 13.12 -11.00
CA GLU A 204 -12.42 14.03 -11.16
C GLU A 204 -12.20 14.98 -12.35
N ALA A 205 -11.00 15.55 -12.45
CA ALA A 205 -10.63 16.41 -13.57
C ALA A 205 -10.53 15.66 -14.92
N GLU A 206 -10.34 14.33 -14.89
CA GLU A 206 -10.41 13.44 -16.06
C GLU A 206 -11.86 13.18 -16.49
N GLY A 207 -12.83 13.31 -15.57
CA GLY A 207 -14.27 13.15 -15.82
C GLY A 207 -14.93 12.03 -15.03
N THR A 208 -14.23 11.36 -14.12
CA THR A 208 -14.84 10.33 -13.25
C THR A 208 -15.79 10.99 -12.26
N THR A 209 -17.04 10.51 -12.19
CA THR A 209 -18.02 10.98 -11.20
C THR A 209 -17.97 10.10 -9.96
N PHE A 210 -17.86 10.69 -8.77
CA PHE A 210 -17.90 9.97 -7.49
C PHE A 210 -19.21 10.24 -6.75
N ARG A 211 -19.83 9.19 -6.22
CA ARG A 211 -21.04 9.27 -5.39
C ARG A 211 -20.83 8.50 -4.09
N THR A 212 -20.60 9.22 -3.00
CA THR A 212 -20.41 8.68 -1.65
C THR A 212 -21.73 8.56 -0.88
N GLY A 213 -21.74 7.80 0.21
CA GLY A 213 -22.93 7.55 1.03
C GLY A 213 -24.02 6.73 0.32
N VAL A 214 -23.70 6.07 -0.79
CA VAL A 214 -24.67 5.37 -1.65
C VAL A 214 -24.26 3.91 -1.80
N SER A 215 -25.18 3.01 -1.42
CA SER A 215 -25.10 1.58 -1.73
C SER A 215 -26.21 1.27 -2.74
N PRO A 216 -25.93 1.30 -4.05
CA PRO A 216 -26.97 1.20 -5.08
C PRO A 216 -27.61 -0.19 -5.09
N SER A 217 -28.92 -0.23 -5.32
CA SER A 217 -29.67 -1.45 -5.61
C SER A 217 -29.50 -1.88 -7.07
N ALA A 218 -29.91 -3.11 -7.40
CA ALA A 218 -29.91 -3.56 -8.79
C ALA A 218 -30.78 -2.68 -9.71
N ALA A 219 -31.87 -2.10 -9.18
CA ALA A 219 -32.72 -1.20 -9.95
C ALA A 219 -32.02 0.14 -10.26
N ASP A 220 -31.24 0.67 -9.31
CA ASP A 220 -30.45 1.90 -9.51
C ASP A 220 -29.38 1.72 -10.59
N LEU A 221 -28.88 0.49 -10.74
CA LEU A 221 -27.81 0.14 -11.69
C LEU A 221 -28.35 -0.26 -13.07
N ALA A 222 -29.66 -0.51 -13.22
CA ALA A 222 -30.26 -1.05 -14.44
C ALA A 222 -30.16 -0.11 -15.66
N GLY A 223 -29.92 1.19 -15.44
CA GLY A 223 -29.77 2.19 -16.49
C GLY A 223 -28.36 2.33 -17.06
N PHE A 224 -27.37 1.65 -16.49
CA PHE A 224 -25.99 1.68 -17.00
C PHE A 224 -25.76 0.60 -18.06
N ASP A 225 -24.92 0.88 -19.05
CA ASP A 225 -24.56 -0.08 -20.09
C ASP A 225 -23.69 -1.23 -19.56
N ALA A 226 -22.90 -0.95 -18.51
CA ALA A 226 -22.14 -1.96 -17.79
C ALA A 226 -22.02 -1.64 -16.29
N VAL A 227 -21.82 -2.70 -15.49
CA VAL A 227 -21.63 -2.60 -14.04
C VAL A 227 -20.40 -3.41 -13.64
N VAL A 228 -19.52 -2.80 -12.85
CA VAL A 228 -18.36 -3.45 -12.22
C VAL A 228 -18.54 -3.48 -10.71
N LEU A 229 -18.49 -4.67 -10.12
CA LEU A 229 -18.57 -4.84 -8.67
C LEU A 229 -17.15 -4.97 -8.08
N ALA A 230 -16.69 -3.91 -7.42
CA ALA A 230 -15.39 -3.80 -6.76
C ALA A 230 -15.55 -3.63 -5.23
N LEU A 231 -16.40 -4.48 -4.64
CA LEU A 231 -16.93 -4.33 -3.28
C LEU A 231 -15.92 -4.64 -2.15
N GLY A 232 -14.82 -5.33 -2.48
CA GLY A 232 -13.85 -5.82 -1.51
C GLY A 232 -14.42 -6.91 -0.57
N SER A 233 -13.67 -7.22 0.50
CA SER A 233 -14.08 -8.19 1.52
C SER A 233 -14.07 -7.51 2.89
N THR A 234 -15.23 -7.01 3.31
CA THR A 234 -15.37 -6.27 4.58
C THR A 234 -15.93 -7.10 5.73
N ILE A 235 -16.20 -8.38 5.49
CA ILE A 235 -16.67 -9.30 6.51
C ILE A 235 -15.45 -9.90 7.20
N GLY A 236 -15.25 -9.51 8.47
CA GLY A 236 -14.19 -10.06 9.31
C GLY A 236 -14.40 -11.55 9.56
N ARG A 237 -13.29 -12.27 9.80
CA ARG A 237 -13.36 -13.66 10.26
C ARG A 237 -13.61 -13.65 11.76
N ASP A 238 -14.71 -14.26 12.16
CA ASP A 238 -15.09 -14.31 13.57
C ASP A 238 -14.56 -15.58 14.25
N LEU A 239 -14.20 -15.45 15.53
CA LEU A 239 -13.74 -16.57 16.35
C LEU A 239 -14.81 -16.91 17.39
N ARG A 240 -15.51 -18.03 17.18
CA ARG A 240 -16.59 -18.49 18.07
C ARG A 240 -16.00 -19.24 19.27
N VAL A 241 -15.59 -18.50 20.28
CA VAL A 241 -15.03 -19.01 21.54
C VAL A 241 -15.76 -18.41 22.74
N PRO A 242 -15.75 -19.06 23.92
CA PRO A 242 -16.33 -18.48 25.14
C PRO A 242 -15.77 -17.08 25.42
N GLY A 243 -16.65 -16.13 25.75
CA GLY A 243 -16.27 -14.74 26.04
C GLY A 243 -16.08 -13.85 24.80
N ARG A 244 -16.37 -14.35 23.59
CA ARG A 244 -16.35 -13.53 22.35
C ARG A 244 -17.28 -12.32 22.42
N GLU A 245 -18.36 -12.43 23.18
CA GLU A 245 -19.39 -11.42 23.42
C GLU A 245 -19.04 -10.39 24.48
N LEU A 246 -17.89 -10.53 25.17
CA LEU A 246 -17.48 -9.60 26.22
C LEU A 246 -17.11 -8.23 25.66
N ASP A 247 -17.36 -7.20 26.47
CA ASP A 247 -16.96 -5.83 26.17
C ASP A 247 -15.44 -5.72 26.00
N GLY A 248 -15.01 -4.95 24.99
CA GLY A 248 -13.59 -4.77 24.65
C GLY A 248 -13.05 -5.74 23.59
N VAL A 249 -13.85 -6.72 23.15
CA VAL A 249 -13.50 -7.59 22.02
C VAL A 249 -13.98 -6.96 20.71
N HIS A 250 -13.03 -6.42 19.94
CA HIS A 250 -13.30 -5.70 18.69
C HIS A 250 -12.66 -6.38 17.48
N GLN A 251 -13.39 -6.40 16.37
CA GLN A 251 -12.78 -6.70 15.06
C GLN A 251 -11.90 -5.51 14.64
N ALA A 252 -10.81 -5.77 13.92
CA ALA A 252 -9.86 -4.72 13.55
C ALA A 252 -10.52 -3.56 12.77
N MET A 253 -11.51 -3.87 11.94
CA MET A 253 -12.26 -2.86 11.17
C MET A 253 -13.28 -2.07 12.00
N GLU A 254 -13.54 -2.44 13.25
CA GLU A 254 -14.29 -1.63 14.21
C GLU A 254 -13.36 -0.65 14.94
N TYR A 255 -12.06 -0.91 14.96
CA TYR A 255 -11.04 -0.15 15.69
C TYR A 255 -10.29 0.85 14.80
N LEU A 256 -9.66 0.37 13.72
CA LEU A 256 -8.77 1.17 12.87
C LEU A 256 -9.40 2.45 12.26
N PRO A 257 -10.67 2.43 11.78
CA PRO A 257 -11.26 3.62 11.15
C PRO A 257 -11.35 4.84 12.07
N TRP A 258 -11.44 4.66 13.38
CA TRP A 258 -11.55 5.77 14.32
C TRP A 258 -10.31 6.65 14.31
N ALA A 259 -9.11 6.04 14.35
CA ALA A 259 -7.87 6.79 14.32
C ALA A 259 -7.73 7.59 13.02
N ASN A 260 -8.06 6.99 11.87
CA ASN A 260 -8.04 7.68 10.58
C ASN A 260 -9.02 8.87 10.56
N LYS A 261 -10.24 8.72 11.07
CA LYS A 261 -11.22 9.81 11.18
C LYS A 261 -10.73 10.96 12.07
N VAL A 262 -10.05 10.65 13.17
CA VAL A 262 -9.45 11.68 14.02
C VAL A 262 -8.34 12.43 13.28
N GLN A 263 -7.43 11.71 12.61
CA GLN A 263 -6.33 12.34 11.89
C GLN A 263 -6.79 13.18 10.70
N GLU A 264 -7.89 12.79 10.08
CA GLU A 264 -8.52 13.54 8.99
C GLU A 264 -9.48 14.65 9.48
N GLY A 265 -9.55 14.90 10.79
CA GLY A 265 -10.32 15.99 11.39
C GLY A 265 -11.84 15.76 11.44
N ASP A 266 -12.32 14.54 11.17
CA ASP A 266 -13.74 14.20 11.25
C ASP A 266 -14.23 14.12 12.70
N LEU A 267 -13.33 13.77 13.62
CA LEU A 267 -13.61 13.56 15.04
C LEU A 267 -12.49 14.16 15.89
N ALA A 268 -12.82 14.61 17.10
CA ALA A 268 -11.81 15.04 18.07
C ALA A 268 -11.10 13.85 18.73
N GLU A 269 -11.84 12.77 18.98
CA GLU A 269 -11.36 11.58 19.70
C GLU A 269 -11.90 10.29 19.04
N PRO A 270 -11.17 9.16 19.13
CA PRO A 270 -11.60 7.91 18.55
C PRO A 270 -12.71 7.26 19.39
N GLY A 271 -13.67 6.59 18.75
CA GLY A 271 -14.73 5.86 19.45
C GLY A 271 -14.22 4.64 20.24
N ILE A 272 -13.07 4.09 19.85
CA ILE A 272 -12.36 3.03 20.58
C ILE A 272 -10.92 3.49 20.78
N ASP A 273 -10.51 3.58 22.05
CA ASP A 273 -9.21 4.08 22.45
C ASP A 273 -8.45 3.06 23.31
N ALA A 274 -7.15 2.94 23.07
CA ALA A 274 -6.22 2.08 23.78
C ALA A 274 -5.44 2.79 24.90
N ALA A 275 -5.61 4.10 25.09
CA ALA A 275 -4.88 4.88 26.09
C ALA A 275 -4.89 4.24 27.49
N GLY A 276 -3.70 3.96 28.03
CA GLY A 276 -3.51 3.35 29.35
C GLY A 276 -3.99 1.90 29.49
N LYS A 277 -4.42 1.24 28.41
CA LYS A 277 -4.95 -0.14 28.45
C LYS A 277 -3.89 -1.19 28.14
N HIS A 278 -4.14 -2.41 28.58
CA HIS A 278 -3.41 -3.61 28.16
C HIS A 278 -4.12 -4.22 26.94
N VAL A 279 -3.52 -4.12 25.76
CA VAL A 279 -4.13 -4.51 24.49
C VAL A 279 -3.63 -5.89 24.07
N VAL A 280 -4.56 -6.75 23.65
CA VAL A 280 -4.26 -8.04 23.03
C VAL A 280 -4.72 -8.01 21.56
N ILE A 281 -3.84 -8.36 20.64
CA ILE A 281 -4.09 -8.41 19.21
C ILE A 281 -3.99 -9.86 18.75
N ILE A 282 -5.04 -10.37 18.09
CA ILE A 282 -5.08 -11.72 17.54
C ILE A 282 -4.95 -11.63 16.01
N GLY A 283 -3.81 -12.07 15.48
CA GLY A 283 -3.46 -12.09 14.06
C GLY A 283 -2.10 -11.46 13.76
N GLY A 284 -1.26 -12.15 12.99
CA GLY A 284 0.09 -11.69 12.61
C GLY A 284 0.21 -11.05 11.23
N GLY A 285 -0.91 -10.80 10.54
CA GLY A 285 -0.91 -10.11 9.23
C GLY A 285 -0.78 -8.59 9.36
N ASP A 286 -0.78 -7.91 8.20
CA ASP A 286 -0.70 -6.44 8.12
C ASP A 286 -1.72 -5.71 8.99
N THR A 287 -2.97 -6.20 9.03
CA THR A 287 -4.03 -5.61 9.86
C THR A 287 -3.70 -5.68 11.36
N GLY A 288 -3.05 -6.76 11.82
CA GLY A 288 -2.62 -6.88 13.22
C GLY A 288 -1.50 -5.90 13.54
N THR A 289 -0.53 -5.77 12.63
CA THR A 289 0.54 -4.76 12.72
C THR A 289 -0.01 -3.33 12.69
N ASP A 290 -1.05 -3.08 11.90
CA ASP A 290 -1.72 -1.78 11.84
C ASP A 290 -2.44 -1.47 13.17
N CYS A 291 -3.07 -2.47 13.79
CA CYS A 291 -3.64 -2.33 15.13
C CYS A 291 -2.56 -2.06 16.19
N PHE A 292 -1.40 -2.73 16.07
CA PHE A 292 -0.26 -2.57 16.98
C PHE A 292 0.27 -1.14 16.96
N GLY A 293 0.60 -0.61 15.77
CA GLY A 293 1.10 0.76 15.65
C GLY A 293 0.07 1.83 16.00
N THR A 294 -1.22 1.56 15.79
CA THR A 294 -2.33 2.44 16.23
C THR A 294 -2.42 2.47 17.76
N ALA A 295 -2.39 1.31 18.43
CA ALA A 295 -2.46 1.21 19.88
C ALA A 295 -1.23 1.85 20.57
N LEU A 296 -0.04 1.73 19.98
CA LEU A 296 1.16 2.42 20.48
C LEU A 296 0.98 3.94 20.48
N ARG A 297 0.48 4.51 19.39
CA ARG A 297 0.24 5.96 19.24
C ARG A 297 -0.89 6.48 20.12
N GLN A 298 -1.84 5.63 20.47
CA GLN A 298 -2.87 5.93 21.46
C GLN A 298 -2.35 5.85 22.91
N GLY A 299 -1.12 5.37 23.14
CA GLY A 299 -0.54 5.29 24.48
C GLY A 299 -1.00 4.09 25.30
N ALA A 300 -1.18 2.92 24.66
CA ALA A 300 -1.43 1.66 25.36
C ALA A 300 -0.35 1.39 26.42
N ALA A 301 -0.76 0.90 27.59
CA ALA A 301 0.15 0.55 28.68
C ALA A 301 1.00 -0.69 28.35
N SER A 302 0.44 -1.64 27.62
CA SER A 302 1.17 -2.76 27.01
C SER A 302 0.41 -3.32 25.82
N ILE A 303 1.11 -3.91 24.86
CA ILE A 303 0.49 -4.57 23.71
C ILE A 303 1.09 -5.96 23.56
N ARG A 304 0.25 -6.98 23.38
CA ARG A 304 0.66 -8.34 23.03
C ARG A 304 -0.03 -8.78 21.76
N GLN A 305 0.74 -9.18 20.76
CA GLN A 305 0.22 -9.66 19.48
C GLN A 305 0.52 -11.17 19.34
N PHE A 306 -0.49 -11.92 18.94
CA PHE A 306 -0.41 -13.36 18.71
C PHE A 306 -0.58 -13.67 17.22
N ASP A 307 0.31 -14.50 16.69
CA ASP A 307 0.17 -15.11 15.36
C ASP A 307 -0.08 -16.61 15.53
N ILE A 308 -0.90 -17.17 14.65
CA ILE A 308 -1.11 -18.61 14.57
C ILE A 308 0.07 -19.33 13.89
N ASN A 309 0.87 -18.59 13.12
CA ASN A 309 2.01 -19.13 12.41
C ASN A 309 3.28 -19.07 13.28
N PRO A 310 4.19 -20.05 13.15
CA PRO A 310 5.52 -19.96 13.76
C PRO A 310 6.31 -18.80 13.15
N ALA A 311 7.31 -18.31 13.87
CA ALA A 311 8.24 -17.31 13.36
C ALA A 311 8.89 -17.82 12.06
N PRO A 312 8.78 -17.06 10.95
CA PRO A 312 9.50 -17.38 9.72
C PRO A 312 11.02 -17.48 9.95
N PRO A 313 11.75 -18.31 9.18
CA PRO A 313 13.21 -18.41 9.28
C PRO A 313 13.89 -17.09 8.87
N ALA A 314 15.14 -16.88 9.31
CA ALA A 314 15.92 -15.70 8.92
C ALA A 314 16.25 -15.66 7.42
N GLU A 315 16.41 -16.83 6.80
CA GLU A 315 16.73 -17.02 5.39
C GLU A 315 15.71 -17.95 4.73
N ARG A 316 15.69 -17.98 3.39
CA ARG A 316 14.78 -18.86 2.63
C ARG A 316 15.06 -20.32 2.97
N ALA A 317 14.01 -21.06 3.34
CA ALA A 317 14.09 -22.52 3.51
C ALA A 317 14.04 -23.24 2.15
N ASP A 318 14.49 -24.50 2.11
CA ASP A 318 14.54 -25.33 0.89
C ASP A 318 13.18 -25.46 0.17
N ASN A 319 12.07 -25.37 0.93
CA ASN A 319 10.71 -25.43 0.40
C ASN A 319 10.15 -24.07 -0.06
N ASN A 320 10.95 -23.00 -0.02
CA ASN A 320 10.60 -21.67 -0.51
C ASN A 320 11.66 -21.14 -1.50
N PRO A 321 11.83 -21.82 -2.67
CA PRO A 321 12.87 -21.48 -3.63
C PRO A 321 12.64 -20.10 -4.26
N TRP A 322 13.72 -19.40 -4.57
CA TRP A 322 13.66 -18.25 -5.48
C TRP A 322 13.15 -18.70 -6.87
N PRO A 323 12.31 -17.91 -7.58
CA PRO A 323 11.93 -16.52 -7.35
C PRO A 323 10.63 -16.32 -6.56
N THR A 324 10.11 -17.35 -5.87
CA THR A 324 8.83 -17.21 -5.13
C THR A 324 8.93 -16.18 -4.01
N TYR A 325 7.80 -15.62 -3.54
CA TYR A 325 7.82 -14.64 -2.45
C TYR A 325 8.56 -15.18 -1.21
N PRO A 326 9.56 -14.45 -0.67
CA PRO A 326 10.36 -14.92 0.44
C PRO A 326 9.54 -14.99 1.74
N ARG A 327 9.38 -16.19 2.28
CA ARG A 327 8.79 -16.45 3.60
C ARG A 327 9.89 -16.43 4.67
N ILE A 328 10.44 -15.23 4.88
CA ILE A 328 11.52 -14.98 5.84
C ILE A 328 11.08 -13.98 6.90
N TRP A 329 11.80 -13.95 8.02
CA TRP A 329 11.57 -13.01 9.09
C TRP A 329 11.77 -11.57 8.61
N ARG A 330 10.78 -10.71 8.88
CA ARG A 330 10.85 -9.28 8.60
C ARG A 330 10.20 -8.53 9.74
N THR A 331 10.91 -7.56 10.31
CA THR A 331 10.35 -6.66 11.30
C THR A 331 9.54 -5.60 10.58
N ALA A 332 8.24 -5.51 10.87
CA ALA A 332 7.42 -4.43 10.34
C ALA A 332 7.72 -3.12 11.07
N THR A 333 7.49 -1.99 10.41
CA THR A 333 7.86 -0.66 10.93
C THR A 333 7.19 -0.34 12.27
N ALA A 334 5.95 -0.78 12.49
CA ALA A 334 5.26 -0.63 13.78
C ALA A 334 5.85 -1.53 14.88
N HIS A 335 6.40 -2.71 14.53
CA HIS A 335 7.06 -3.59 15.50
C HIS A 335 8.41 -3.06 15.95
N GLU A 336 9.05 -2.17 15.18
CA GLU A 336 10.23 -1.43 15.63
C GLU A 336 9.93 -0.41 16.73
N GLU A 337 8.67 0.03 16.82
CA GLU A 337 8.26 1.13 17.70
C GLU A 337 7.87 0.67 19.11
N GLY A 338 7.77 -0.64 19.34
CA GLY A 338 7.43 -1.23 20.63
C GLY A 338 8.17 -2.54 20.89
N GLU A 339 7.99 -3.12 22.08
CA GLU A 339 8.52 -4.45 22.37
C GLU A 339 7.67 -5.52 21.68
N TYR A 340 8.08 -5.93 20.49
CA TYR A 340 7.51 -7.07 19.79
C TYR A 340 8.38 -8.31 20.01
N ARG A 341 7.81 -9.34 20.65
CA ARG A 341 8.45 -10.64 20.82
C ARG A 341 7.51 -11.71 20.30
N ILE A 342 8.00 -12.58 19.41
CA ILE A 342 7.27 -13.79 19.07
C ILE A 342 7.54 -14.83 20.15
N THR A 343 6.48 -15.17 20.87
CA THR A 343 6.46 -16.29 21.80
C THR A 343 5.61 -17.40 21.18
N GLY A 344 6.05 -17.90 20.02
CA GLY A 344 5.23 -18.72 19.11
C GLY A 344 5.36 -20.24 19.27
N ASN A 345 6.10 -20.72 20.28
CA ASN A 345 6.20 -22.15 20.59
C ASN A 345 5.50 -22.50 21.91
N GLU A 346 4.68 -21.60 22.43
CA GLU A 346 3.98 -21.80 23.69
C GLU A 346 2.77 -22.70 23.44
N SER A 347 2.59 -23.74 24.26
CA SER A 347 1.36 -24.54 24.23
C SER A 347 0.17 -23.65 24.53
N ALA A 348 -1.01 -24.00 24.01
CA ALA A 348 -2.26 -23.38 24.42
C ALA A 348 -2.67 -23.74 25.87
N ASP A 349 -1.89 -24.61 26.52
CA ASP A 349 -2.07 -25.13 27.87
C ASP A 349 -1.40 -24.29 28.95
#